data_AF-A0A965G4A3-F1
#
_entry.id   AF-A0A965G4A3-F1
#
_cell.length_a   1.000
_cell.length_b   1.000
_cell.length_c   1.000
_cell.angle_alpha   90.00
_cell.angle_beta   90.00
_cell.angle_gamma   90.00
#
_symmetry.space_group_name_H-M   'P 1'
#
loop_
_entity.id
_entity.type
_entity.pdbx_description
1 polymer ?
#
loop_
_entity_poly.entity_id
_entity_poly.type
_entity_poly.pdbx_seq_one_letter_code
_entity_poly.pdbx_strand_id
1 'polypeptide(L)'
;MEKIVALCKRRGFIFPSSEIYGGLNGAWDYGPLGAELKRNLKEHWWKAMTQLRDDIVGLDGSILMNRAVWKASGHEATFSDPMV
;
A
#
# COMPACT_ATOMS: atom_id res chain seq x y z
N MET A 1 12.94 -11.26 11.76
CA MET A 1 12.33 -10.73 10.52
C MET A 1 12.73 -11.52 9.28
N GLU A 2 13.99 -11.88 9.13
CA GLU A 2 14.54 -12.62 7.98
C GLU A 2 13.75 -13.88 7.56
N LYS A 3 13.26 -14.67 8.52
CA LYS A 3 12.44 -15.86 8.24
C LYS A 3 11.18 -15.54 7.41
N ILE A 4 10.52 -14.41 7.70
CA ILE A 4 9.31 -13.97 7.00
C ILE A 4 9.68 -13.48 5.61
N VAL A 5 10.69 -12.62 5.49
CA VAL A 5 11.20 -12.11 4.20
C VAL A 5 11.56 -13.28 3.27
N ALA A 6 12.31 -14.26 3.78
CA ALA A 6 12.70 -15.44 3.03
C ALA A 6 11.51 -16.30 2.60
N LEU A 7 10.50 -16.46 3.47
CA LEU A 7 9.27 -17.17 3.12
C LEU A 7 8.50 -16.44 2.01
N CYS A 8 8.34 -15.12 2.13
CA CYS A 8 7.62 -14.31 1.16
C CYS A 8 8.22 -14.44 -0.24
N LYS A 9 9.54 -14.31 -0.36
CA LYS A 9 10.25 -14.48 -1.63
C LYS A 9 10.15 -15.92 -2.14
N ARG A 10 10.41 -16.92 -1.30
CA ARG A 10 10.42 -18.34 -1.69
C ARG A 10 9.05 -18.88 -2.11
N ARG A 11 7.96 -18.35 -1.55
CA ARG A 11 6.60 -18.83 -1.80
C ARG A 11 5.78 -17.93 -2.73
N GLY A 12 6.35 -16.84 -3.24
CA GLY A 12 5.64 -15.97 -4.18
C GLY A 12 4.60 -15.06 -3.54
N PHE A 13 4.90 -14.54 -2.34
CA PHE A 13 4.10 -13.48 -1.72
C PHE A 13 4.61 -12.08 -2.12
N ILE A 14 5.89 -11.78 -1.86
CA ILE A 14 6.45 -10.44 -2.07
C ILE A 14 7.85 -10.56 -2.66
N PHE A 15 8.14 -9.73 -3.66
CA PHE A 15 9.44 -9.61 -4.32
C PHE A 15 9.96 -8.16 -4.24
N PRO A 16 11.28 -7.95 -4.15
CA PRO A 16 11.88 -6.63 -4.41
C PRO A 16 11.50 -6.16 -5.81
N SER A 17 10.94 -4.94 -5.92
CA SER A 17 10.63 -4.38 -7.23
C SER A 17 11.90 -4.19 -8.04
N SER A 18 11.86 -4.48 -9.33
CA SER A 18 12.99 -4.30 -10.26
C SER A 18 14.25 -5.11 -9.87
N GLU A 19 14.10 -6.26 -9.20
CA GLU A 19 15.21 -7.04 -8.64
C GLU A 19 16.32 -7.33 -9.66
N ILE A 20 15.98 -7.70 -10.89
CA ILE A 20 16.96 -8.05 -11.95
C ILE A 20 17.80 -6.85 -12.44
N TYR A 21 17.42 -5.62 -12.06
CA TYR A 21 18.12 -4.38 -12.38
C TYR A 21 18.71 -3.70 -11.12
N GLY A 22 18.91 -4.45 -10.03
CA GLY A 22 19.50 -3.94 -8.79
C GLY A 22 18.48 -3.47 -7.75
N GLY A 23 17.18 -3.57 -8.06
CA GLY A 23 16.10 -3.23 -7.15
C GLY A 23 15.78 -1.74 -7.07
N LEU A 24 14.56 -1.42 -6.65
CA LEU A 24 14.15 -0.07 -6.26
C LEU A 24 13.89 -0.05 -4.75
N ASN A 25 14.80 0.55 -3.99
CA ASN A 25 14.66 0.65 -2.54
C ASN A 25 13.36 1.36 -2.17
N GLY A 26 12.58 0.75 -1.27
CA GLY A 26 11.27 1.26 -0.86
C GLY A 26 10.10 0.78 -1.73
N ALA A 27 10.33 -0.04 -2.76
CA ALA A 27 9.28 -0.59 -3.61
C ALA A 27 9.31 -2.14 -3.67
N TRP A 28 8.13 -2.74 -3.69
CA TRP A 28 7.94 -4.20 -3.72
C TRP A 28 6.74 -4.61 -4.57
N ASP A 29 6.85 -5.78 -5.19
CA ASP A 29 5.81 -6.39 -6.02
C ASP A 29 5.14 -7.55 -5.28
N TYR A 30 3.81 -7.63 -5.40
CA TYR A 30 3.04 -8.76 -4.87
C TYR A 30 3.02 -9.90 -5.88
N GLY A 31 3.58 -11.05 -5.49
CA GLY A 31 3.51 -12.29 -6.27
C GLY A 31 2.12 -12.95 -6.20
N PRO A 32 1.93 -14.12 -6.85
CA PRO A 32 0.61 -14.76 -6.95
C PRO A 32 -0.10 -14.96 -5.61
N LEU A 33 0.58 -15.52 -4.61
CA LEU A 33 -0.04 -15.74 -3.28
C LEU A 33 -0.22 -14.43 -2.51
N GLY A 34 0.67 -13.45 -2.72
CA GLY A 34 0.58 -12.15 -2.08
C GLY A 34 -0.57 -11.32 -2.61
N ALA A 35 -0.82 -11.37 -3.92
CA ALA A 35 -1.93 -10.69 -4.56
C ALA A 35 -3.28 -11.21 -4.03
N GLU A 36 -3.43 -12.54 -3.94
CA GLU A 36 -4.63 -13.17 -3.37
C GLU A 36 -4.81 -12.80 -1.89
N LEU A 37 -3.76 -12.91 -1.07
CA LEU A 37 -3.83 -12.53 0.34
C LEU A 37 -4.22 -11.05 0.52
N LYS A 38 -3.59 -10.15 -0.23
CA LYS A 38 -3.86 -8.71 -0.21
C LYS A 38 -5.31 -8.42 -0.61
N ARG A 39 -5.81 -9.07 -1.67
CA ARG A 39 -7.19 -8.91 -2.14
C ARG A 39 -8.18 -9.40 -1.09
N ASN A 40 -8.00 -10.61 -0.56
CA ASN A 40 -8.87 -11.20 0.44
C ASN A 40 -8.98 -10.32 1.69
N LEU A 41 -7.86 -9.74 2.14
CA LEU A 41 -7.86 -8.83 3.28
C LEU A 41 -8.61 -7.51 2.97
N LYS A 42 -8.38 -6.94 1.79
CA LYS A 42 -9.08 -5.72 1.33
C LYS A 42 -10.60 -5.93 1.25
N GLU A 43 -11.04 -7.03 0.62
CA GLU A 43 -12.47 -7.35 0.48
C GLU A 43 -13.13 -7.59 1.83
N HIS A 44 -12.46 -8.33 2.72
CA HIS A 44 -12.96 -8.56 4.07
C HIS A 44 -13.16 -7.25 4.84
N TRP A 45 -12.16 -6.35 4.78
CA TRP A 45 -12.23 -5.05 5.43
C TRP A 45 -13.32 -4.17 4.81
N TRP A 46 -13.40 -4.11 3.48
CA TRP A 46 -14.41 -3.32 2.79
C TRP A 46 -15.83 -3.74 3.18
N LYS A 47 -16.10 -5.05 3.19
CA LYS A 47 -17.37 -5.60 3.65
C LYS A 47 -17.66 -5.21 5.10
N ALA A 48 -16.71 -5.43 6.00
CA ALA A 48 -16.88 -5.13 7.42
C ALA A 48 -17.18 -3.65 7.69
N MET A 49 -16.55 -2.75 6.94
CA MET A 49 -16.68 -1.32 7.15
C MET A 49 -17.89 -0.71 6.44
N THR A 50 -18.17 -1.10 5.20
CA THR A 50 -19.15 -0.38 4.35
C THR A 50 -20.46 -1.14 4.11
N GLN A 51 -20.50 -2.46 4.33
CA GLN A 51 -21.67 -3.28 4.03
C GLN A 51 -22.34 -3.83 5.30
N LEU A 52 -21.60 -3.94 6.40
CA LEU A 52 -22.10 -4.43 7.69
C LEU A 52 -22.35 -3.29 8.69
N ARG A 53 -22.19 -2.04 8.26
CA ARG A 53 -22.41 -0.85 9.07
C ARG A 53 -23.27 0.14 8.28
N ASP A 54 -24.16 0.83 8.98
CA ASP A 54 -25.06 1.82 8.37
C ASP A 54 -24.47 3.24 8.37
N ASP A 55 -23.29 3.43 8.96
CA ASP A 55 -22.68 4.74 9.23
C ASP A 55 -21.40 5.04 8.42
N ILE A 56 -21.04 4.19 7.45
CA ILE A 56 -19.83 4.35 6.64
C ILE A 56 -20.15 4.15 5.16
N VAL A 57 -19.72 5.11 4.34
CA VAL A 57 -19.91 5.09 2.88
C VAL A 57 -18.58 4.82 2.18
N GLY A 58 -18.59 3.93 1.19
CA GLY A 58 -17.42 3.64 0.36
C GLY A 58 -17.12 4.77 -0.65
N LEU A 59 -15.84 5.05 -0.86
CA LEU A 59 -15.35 6.04 -1.83
C LEU A 59 -14.07 5.51 -2.49
N ASP A 60 -13.90 5.77 -3.79
CA ASP A 60 -12.65 5.54 -4.53
C ASP A 60 -12.26 6.82 -5.28
N GLY A 61 -11.01 7.25 -5.14
CA GLY A 61 -10.51 8.56 -5.59
C GLY A 61 -9.23 8.45 -6.40
N SER A 62 -8.96 9.45 -7.24
CA SER A 62 -7.75 9.47 -8.07
C SER A 62 -6.48 9.74 -7.24
N ILE A 63 -5.35 9.15 -7.67
CA ILE A 63 -4.03 9.37 -7.03
C ILE A 63 -3.50 10.78 -7.32
N LEU A 64 -3.64 11.25 -8.57
CA LEU A 64 -3.21 12.60 -8.93
C LEU A 64 -4.22 13.62 -8.38
N MET A 65 -3.71 14.63 -7.68
CA MET A 65 -4.51 15.65 -7.02
C MET A 65 -4.02 17.05 -7.39
N ASN A 66 -4.94 18.02 -7.40
CA ASN A 66 -4.59 19.42 -7.57
C ASN A 66 -3.71 19.90 -6.39
N ARG A 67 -2.62 20.61 -6.67
CA ARG A 67 -1.69 21.16 -5.65
C ARG A 67 -2.39 21.93 -4.53
N ALA A 68 -3.46 22.66 -4.85
CA ALA A 68 -4.20 23.44 -3.86
C ALA A 68 -4.71 22.58 -2.68
N VAL A 69 -5.01 21.30 -2.92
CA VAL A 69 -5.45 20.37 -1.87
C VAL A 69 -4.28 20.00 -0.93
N TRP A 70 -3.08 19.74 -1.48
CA TRP A 70 -1.89 19.47 -0.68
C TRP A 70 -1.48 20.67 0.18
N LYS A 71 -1.66 21.89 -0.34
CA LYS A 71 -1.45 23.12 0.42
C LYS A 71 -2.48 23.28 1.54
N ALA A 72 -3.76 23.17 1.22
CA ALA A 72 -4.85 23.38 2.18
C ALA A 72 -4.87 22.34 3.31
N SER A 73 -4.45 21.10 3.01
CA SER A 73 -4.33 20.03 4.01
C SER A 73 -3.07 20.11 4.87
N GLY A 74 -2.17 21.07 4.62
CA GLY A 74 -0.93 21.27 5.38
C GLY A 74 0.25 20.40 4.95
N HIS A 75 0.03 19.39 4.11
CA HIS A 75 1.09 18.47 3.65
C HIS A 75 2.28 19.20 3.01
N GLU A 76 2.03 20.26 2.24
CA GLU A 76 3.10 21.06 1.63
C GLU A 76 4.06 21.68 2.66
N ALA A 77 3.60 21.96 3.88
CA ALA A 77 4.40 22.59 4.93
C ALA A 77 5.01 21.58 5.91
N THR A 78 4.36 20.44 6.16
CA THR A 78 4.69 19.57 7.29
C THR A 78 5.08 18.15 6.93
N PHE A 79 4.89 17.70 5.68
CA PHE A 79 5.23 16.33 5.29
C PHE A 79 6.71 16.23 4.91
N SER A 80 7.59 16.44 5.90
CA SER A 80 9.04 16.36 5.76
C SER A 80 9.69 15.85 7.04
N ASP A 81 10.76 15.07 6.88
CA ASP A 81 11.61 14.60 7.97
C ASP A 81 12.99 15.29 7.88
N PRO A 82 13.61 15.69 9.01
CA PRO A 82 14.97 16.23 9.00
C PRO A 82 15.96 15.20 8.47
N MET A 83 16.77 15.58 7.48
CA MET A 83 17.91 14.79 7.03
C MET A 83 19.18 15.39 7.63
N VAL A 84 20.02 14.54 8.22
CA VAL A 84 21.34 14.88 8.78
C VAL A 84 22.45 14.17 8.02
#